data_AF-A0A9L9PXU5-F1
#
_entry.id   AF-A0A9L9PXU5-F1
#
_cell.length_a   1.000
_cell.length_b   1.000
_cell.length_c   1.000
_cell.angle_alpha   90.00
_cell.angle_beta   90.00
_cell.angle_gamma   90.00
#
_symmetry.space_group_name_H-M   'P 1'
#
loop_
_entity.id
_entity.type
_entity.pdbx_description
1 polymer ?
#
loop_
_entity_poly.entity_id
_entity_poly.type
_entity_poly.pdbx_seq_one_letter_code
_entity_poly.pdbx_strand_id
1 'polypeptide(L)' 'MAGARVQVTLDGVPAAAPGQPAQLQLNATESDDGRSFFCSATLEVDGEFLHRNSSVQLRVLWSQN' A
#
# COMPACT_ATOMS: atom_id res chain seq x y z
N MET A 1 8.55 -26.61 9.51
CA MET A 1 8.65 -25.17 9.85
C MET A 1 7.59 -24.45 9.06
N ALA A 2 6.58 -23.89 9.72
CA ALA A 2 5.63 -23.01 9.04
C ALA A 2 6.40 -21.73 8.69
N GLY A 3 6.54 -21.42 7.39
CA GLY A 3 7.23 -20.21 6.97
C GLY A 3 6.54 -18.96 7.50
N ALA A 4 7.30 -17.85 7.64
CA ALA A 4 6.76 -16.56 8.02
C ALA A 4 5.59 -16.17 7.09
N ARG A 5 4.47 -15.74 7.68
CA ARG A 5 3.31 -15.26 6.90
C ARG A 5 3.38 -13.75 6.82
N VAL A 6 3.37 -13.23 5.59
CA VAL A 6 3.44 -11.80 5.33
C VAL A 6 2.27 -11.40 4.45
N GLN A 7 1.62 -10.30 4.83
CA GLN A 7 0.57 -9.66 4.04
C GLN A 7 0.90 -8.19 3.90
N VAL A 8 0.86 -7.69 2.67
CA VAL A 8 1.05 -6.27 2.35
C VAL A 8 -0.14 -5.81 1.52
N THR A 9 -0.68 -4.64 1.86
CA THR A 9 -1.73 -3.97 1.09
C THR A 9 -1.36 -2.53 0.81
N LEU A 10 -1.62 -2.06 -0.41
CA LEU A 10 -1.53 -0.65 -0.81
C LEU A 10 -2.95 -0.13 -1.06
N ASP A 11 -3.46 0.75 -0.20
CA ASP A 11 -4.84 1.24 -0.23
C ASP A 11 -5.88 0.12 -0.38
N GLY A 12 -5.70 -0.95 0.39
CA GLY A 12 -6.55 -2.14 0.36
C GLY A 12 -6.28 -3.12 -0.79
N VAL A 13 -5.42 -2.78 -1.76
CA VAL A 13 -5.01 -3.72 -2.81
C VAL A 13 -3.90 -4.64 -2.30
N PRO A 14 -4.10 -5.97 -2.27
CA PRO A 14 -3.10 -6.90 -1.76
C PRO A 14 -1.93 -7.09 -2.73
N ALA A 15 -0.77 -7.47 -2.20
CA ALA A 15 0.32 -7.99 -3.00
C ALA A 15 -0.07 -9.30 -3.71
N ALA A 16 0.43 -9.50 -4.93
CA ALA A 16 0.11 -10.68 -5.73
C ALA A 16 0.64 -11.99 -5.12
N ALA A 17 1.76 -11.91 -4.39
CA ALA A 17 2.37 -13.03 -3.67
C ALA A 17 3.23 -12.51 -2.50
N PRO A 18 3.53 -13.36 -1.50
CA PRO A 18 4.51 -13.03 -0.45
C PRO A 18 5.85 -12.58 -1.03
N GLY A 19 6.42 -11.49 -0.49
CA GLY A 19 7.68 -10.91 -0.95
C GLY A 19 7.58 -10.07 -2.23
N GLN A 20 6.43 -10.01 -2.89
CA GLN A 20 6.16 -9.09 -3.99
C GLN A 20 5.53 -7.78 -3.48
N PRO A 21 5.78 -6.65 -4.15
CA PRO A 21 5.09 -5.40 -3.81
C PRO A 21 3.61 -5.45 -4.21
N ALA A 22 2.74 -4.85 -3.41
CA ALA A 22 1.40 -4.48 -3.84
C ALA A 22 1.48 -3.36 -4.88
N GLN A 23 0.66 -3.45 -5.92
CA GLN A 23 0.62 -2.48 -7.01
C GLN A 23 -0.78 -1.92 -7.15
N LEU A 24 -0.87 -0.61 -7.28
CA LEU A 24 -2.10 0.11 -7.56
C LEU A 24 -1.87 0.96 -8.80
N GLN A 25 -2.81 0.90 -9.74
CA GLN A 25 -2.83 1.77 -10.92
C GLN A 25 -4.06 2.67 -10.81
N LEU A 26 -3.88 3.95 -11.12
CA LEU A 26 -4.98 4.89 -11.26
C LEU A 26 -4.70 5.85 -12.42
N ASN A 27 -5.79 6.38 -12.99
CA ASN A 27 -5.71 7.56 -13.82
C ASN A 27 -5.88 8.77 -12.89
N ALA A 28 -4.85 9.61 -12.80
CA ALA A 28 -4.90 10.79 -11.92
C ALA A 28 -5.91 11.82 -12.45
N THR A 29 -6.73 12.33 -11.55
CA THR A 29 -7.64 13.46 -11.78
C THR A 29 -7.24 14.66 -10.92
N GLU A 30 -7.77 15.85 -11.20
CA GLU A 30 -7.61 17.02 -10.33
C GLU A 30 -8.00 16.72 -8.88
N SER A 31 -9.07 15.92 -8.67
CA SER A 31 -9.54 15.56 -7.33
C SER A 31 -8.58 14.66 -6.54
N ASP A 32 -7.60 14.06 -7.21
CA ASP A 32 -6.57 13.26 -6.54
C ASP A 32 -5.38 14.12 -6.03
N ASP A 33 -5.33 15.43 -6.31
CA ASP A 33 -4.28 16.29 -5.76
C ASP A 33 -4.37 16.34 -4.22
N GLY A 34 -3.30 15.95 -3.55
CA GLY A 34 -3.26 15.82 -2.12
C GLY A 34 -3.85 14.51 -1.56
N ARG A 35 -4.28 13.57 -2.41
CA ARG A 35 -4.75 12.25 -1.97
C ARG A 35 -3.62 11.44 -1.33
N SER A 36 -3.86 10.93 -0.13
CA SER A 36 -2.92 10.04 0.57
C SER A 36 -3.18 8.58 0.23
N PHE A 37 -2.10 7.84 -0.03
CA PHE A 37 -2.08 6.39 -0.21
C PHE A 37 -1.39 5.75 0.99
N PHE A 38 -1.97 4.68 1.52
CA PHE A 38 -1.53 3.96 2.72
C PHE A 38 -1.01 2.58 2.33
N CYS A 39 0.25 2.30 2.68
CA CYS A 39 0.78 0.94 2.65
C CYS A 39 0.72 0.36 4.06
N SER A 40 0.13 -0.82 4.20
CA SER A 40 0.03 -1.55 5.46
C SER A 40 0.64 -2.93 5.29
N ALA A 41 1.51 -3.32 6.22
CA ALA A 41 2.16 -4.61 6.26
C ALA A 41 1.87 -5.29 7.60
N THR A 42 1.53 -6.57 7.54
CA THR A 42 1.41 -7.47 8.70
C THR A 42 2.36 -8.64 8.51
N LEU A 43 3.14 -8.95 9.53
CA LEU A 43 4.09 -10.05 9.57
C LEU A 43 3.81 -10.92 10.78
N GLU A 44 3.58 -12.21 10.56
CA GLU A 44 3.46 -13.22 11.62
C GLU A 44 4.81 -13.93 11.81
N VAL A 45 5.34 -13.88 13.03
CA VAL A 45 6.56 -14.59 13.45
C VAL A 45 6.28 -15.28 14.78
N ASP A 46 6.46 -16.61 14.83
CA ASP A 46 6.26 -17.41 16.05
C ASP A 46 4.91 -17.20 16.76
N GLY A 47 3.86 -16.90 15.97
CA GLY A 47 2.50 -16.66 16.46
C GLY A 47 2.23 -15.22 16.93
N GLU A 48 3.23 -14.33 16.88
CA GLU A 48 3.05 -12.90 17.12
C GLU A 48 2.84 -12.14 15.81
N PHE A 49 1.95 -11.13 15.85
CA PHE A 49 1.66 -10.26 14.71
C PHE A 49 2.35 -8.90 14.88
N LEU A 50 3.21 -8.57 13.93
CA LEU A 50 3.85 -7.27 13.80
C LEU A 50 3.17 -6.46 12.71
N HIS A 51 2.88 -5.19 12.99
CA HIS A 51 2.24 -4.28 12.04
C HIS A 51 3.15 -3.11 11.73
N ARG A 52 3.19 -2.72 10.46
CA ARG A 52 3.87 -1.51 10.02
C ARG A 52 3.07 -0.82 8.93
N ASN A 53 2.84 0.47 9.10
CA ASN A 53 2.15 1.30 8.13
C ASN A 53 3.07 2.43 7.63
N SER A 54 2.82 2.86 6.40
CA SER A 54 3.40 4.07 5.83
C SER A 54 2.37 4.76 4.95
N SER A 55 2.52 6.06 4.76
CA SER A 55 1.66 6.85 3.89
C SER A 55 2.49 7.74 2.98
N VAL A 56 2.01 7.93 1.75
CA VAL A 56 2.56 8.89 0.78
C VAL A 56 1.43 9.72 0.21
N GLN A 57 1.69 10.98 -0.15
CA GLN A 57 0.70 11.86 -0.74
C GLN A 57 1.00 12.06 -2.24
N LEU A 58 -0.03 11.92 -3.07
CA LEU A 58 0.05 12.23 -4.50
C LEU A 58 -0.18 13.72 -4.72
N ARG A 59 0.66 14.33 -5.56
CA ARG A 59 0.46 15.69 -6.07
C ARG A 59 0.13 15.59 -7.54
N VAL A 60 -0.99 16.17 -7.96
CA VAL A 60 -1.44 16.17 -9.35
C VAL A 60 -1.33 17.58 -9.89
N LEU A 61 -0.54 17.73 -10.95
CA LEU A 61 -0.44 18.99 -11.69
C LEU A 61 -1.51 19.00 -12.78
N TRP A 62 -2.27 20.08 -12.85
CA TRP A 62 -3.33 20.26 -13.84
C TRP A 62 -3.41 21.73 -14.24
N SER A 63 -3.93 21.99 -15.44
CA SER A 63 -4.11 23.36 -15.95
C SER A 63 -5.45 23.92 -15.48
N GLN A 64 -5.41 25.02 -14.72
CA GLN A 64 -6.58 25.87 -14.52
C GLN A 64 -6.84 26.65 -15.80
N ASN A 65 -8.00 26.46 -16.42
CA ASN A 65 -8.47 27.28 -17.53
C ASN A 65 -9.77 27.99 -17.11
#